data_AF-B8J6Q0-F1
#
_entry.id   AF-B8J6Q0-F1
#
_cell.length_a   1.000
_cell.length_b   1.000
_cell.length_c   1.000
_cell.angle_alpha   90.00
_cell.angle_beta   90.00
_cell.angle_gamma   90.00
#
_symmetry.space_group_name_H-M   'P 1'
#
loop_
_entity.id
_entity.type
_entity.pdbx_description
1 polymer ?
#
loop_
_entity_poly.entity_id
_entity_poly.type
_entity_poly.pdbx_seq_one_letter_code
_entity_poly.pdbx_strand_id
1 'polypeptide(L)'
;MSSRQPWPKVCSSEEALALDCGKFCAPAAKATESPIDEYYAYARKVITIGTQDALEANDVLGRVLILGLVSGVEQFFRSVLARTIQVCPLSRAHAADQLVAFGAVDYYQGEELPLGLFEGTSFASRTEIKSRTKKVLNVDVPDGSSVATAIAEFESVCQLRHAAAHSRGELSAGNARALKLDGKGRQHVRVRLAELHAAAKACQNVVRAFNSFLFESVVLRWAKDELIVGRWEADRGRFEQALALFYSREDMGDLSDPAGLYSAAVTRIIPLDGKRARGPGAPAAPTAGPAPDTLESGPAQAPGRPDS
;
A
#
# COMPACT_ATOMS: atom_id res chain seq x y z
N MET A 1 3.99 -64.27 14.00
CA MET A 1 3.75 -62.81 13.84
C MET A 1 3.86 -62.18 15.21
N SER A 2 4.94 -61.43 15.47
CA SER A 2 5.24 -60.87 16.79
C SER A 2 4.33 -59.68 17.07
N SER A 3 3.44 -59.80 18.06
CA SER A 3 2.61 -58.70 18.55
C SER A 3 3.52 -57.70 19.25
N ARG A 4 3.90 -56.62 18.56
CA ARG A 4 4.60 -55.51 19.21
C ARG A 4 3.69 -54.94 20.30
N GLN A 5 4.19 -54.92 21.53
CA GLN A 5 3.52 -54.19 22.60
C GLN A 5 3.42 -52.70 22.20
N PRO A 6 2.26 -52.06 22.41
CA PRO A 6 2.12 -50.64 22.15
C PRO A 6 3.07 -49.84 23.03
N TRP A 7 3.62 -48.75 22.48
CA TRP A 7 4.44 -47.81 23.24
C TRP A 7 3.64 -47.24 24.43
N PRO A 8 4.29 -46.96 25.56
CA PRO A 8 3.62 -46.33 26.70
C PRO A 8 3.00 -44.98 26.30
N LYS A 9 1.78 -44.71 26.78
CA LYS A 9 1.12 -43.41 26.56
C LYS A 9 1.91 -42.31 27.27
N VAL A 10 2.46 -41.38 26.49
CA VAL A 10 3.17 -40.18 26.99
C VAL A 10 2.31 -38.92 27.01
N CYS A 11 1.20 -38.91 26.26
CA CYS A 11 0.25 -37.80 26.15
C CYS A 11 -1.19 -38.32 26.07
N SER A 12 -2.16 -37.41 26.28
CA SER A 12 -3.57 -37.66 25.93
C SER A 12 -3.72 -38.00 24.45
N SER A 13 -4.77 -38.76 24.13
CA SER A 13 -5.11 -39.07 22.75
C SER A 13 -5.50 -37.81 21.98
N GLU A 14 -5.09 -37.75 20.72
CA GLU A 14 -5.46 -36.70 19.79
C GLU A 14 -6.96 -36.68 19.52
N GLU A 15 -7.51 -35.48 19.30
CA GLU A 15 -8.87 -35.27 18.86
C GLU A 15 -8.86 -34.80 17.41
N ALA A 16 -9.56 -35.51 16.53
CA ALA A 16 -9.71 -35.09 15.14
C ALA A 16 -10.80 -34.02 15.05
N LEU A 17 -10.41 -32.79 14.69
CA LEU A 17 -11.31 -31.66 14.52
C LEU A 17 -11.33 -31.21 13.05
N ALA A 18 -12.53 -31.07 12.47
CA ALA A 18 -12.72 -30.43 11.18
C ALA A 18 -13.04 -28.94 11.39
N LEU A 19 -12.09 -28.06 11.04
CA LEU A 19 -12.29 -26.62 11.12
C LEU A 19 -13.08 -26.13 9.90
N ASP A 20 -14.20 -25.46 10.15
CA ASP A 20 -14.93 -24.70 9.13
C ASP A 20 -14.37 -23.28 9.07
N CYS A 21 -13.37 -23.09 8.18
CA CYS A 21 -12.70 -21.80 8.01
C CYS A 21 -13.65 -20.66 7.63
N GLY A 22 -14.79 -20.97 6.98
CA GLY A 22 -15.78 -19.96 6.59
C GLY A 22 -16.39 -19.21 7.78
N LYS A 23 -16.43 -19.84 8.96
CA LYS A 23 -16.95 -19.23 10.20
C LYS A 23 -16.02 -18.18 10.82
N PHE A 24 -14.77 -18.13 10.40
CA PHE A 24 -13.79 -17.15 10.88
C PHE A 24 -13.66 -15.94 9.94
N CYS A 25 -14.40 -15.93 8.84
CA CYS A 25 -14.28 -14.94 7.78
C CYS A 25 -15.59 -14.18 7.57
N ALA A 26 -15.48 -12.91 7.21
CA ALA A 26 -16.57 -12.08 6.74
C ALA A 26 -16.11 -11.31 5.50
N PRO A 27 -17.03 -10.89 4.59
CA PRO A 27 -16.67 -10.04 3.47
C PRO A 27 -15.96 -8.77 3.95
N ALA A 28 -14.90 -8.38 3.24
CA ALA A 28 -14.23 -7.12 3.51
C ALA A 28 -15.15 -5.94 3.14
N ALA A 29 -15.18 -4.91 3.97
CA ALA A 29 -15.88 -3.68 3.63
C ALA A 29 -15.16 -2.95 2.50
N LYS A 30 -15.92 -2.36 1.56
CA LYS A 30 -15.35 -1.54 0.50
C LYS A 30 -14.74 -0.27 1.11
N ALA A 31 -13.57 0.12 0.63
CA ALA A 31 -12.92 1.39 0.95
C ALA A 31 -13.85 2.58 0.63
N THR A 32 -14.10 3.44 1.62
CA THR A 32 -14.93 4.66 1.47
C THR A 32 -14.17 5.95 1.76
N GLU A 33 -12.95 5.85 2.30
CA GLU A 33 -12.15 7.01 2.72
C GLU A 33 -10.81 7.03 1.97
N SER A 34 -9.95 8.00 2.27
CA SER A 34 -8.56 7.97 1.80
C SER A 34 -7.79 6.87 2.56
N PRO A 35 -6.74 6.26 1.97
CA PRO A 35 -5.97 5.21 2.64
C PRO A 35 -5.36 5.67 3.98
N ILE A 36 -5.04 6.96 4.10
CA ILE A 36 -4.51 7.55 5.34
C ILE A 36 -5.58 7.63 6.44
N ASP A 37 -6.80 8.02 6.10
CA ASP A 37 -7.93 8.08 7.06
C ASP A 37 -8.35 6.64 7.47
N GLU A 38 -8.39 5.69 6.53
CA GLU A 38 -8.64 4.27 6.84
C GLU A 38 -7.61 3.72 7.83
N TYR A 39 -6.33 4.07 7.62
CA TYR A 39 -5.26 3.72 8.55
C TYR A 39 -5.50 4.32 9.94
N TYR A 40 -5.87 5.59 10.06
CA TYR A 40 -6.12 6.22 11.36
C TYR A 40 -7.31 5.61 12.09
N ALA A 41 -8.42 5.38 11.39
CA ALA A 41 -9.60 4.73 11.95
C ALA A 41 -9.24 3.35 12.52
N TYR A 42 -8.41 2.58 11.81
CA TYR A 42 -7.92 1.29 12.28
C TYR A 42 -6.90 1.39 13.43
N ALA A 43 -5.88 2.24 13.30
CA ALA A 43 -4.84 2.40 14.31
C ALA A 43 -5.41 2.88 15.65
N ARG A 44 -6.40 3.79 15.63
CA ARG A 44 -7.12 4.23 16.83
C ARG A 44 -7.75 3.04 17.57
N LYS A 45 -8.46 2.16 16.86
CA LYS A 45 -9.06 0.95 17.45
C LYS A 45 -8.00 0.07 18.10
N VAL A 46 -6.89 -0.19 17.42
CA VAL A 46 -5.77 -0.99 17.95
C VAL A 46 -5.20 -0.38 19.23
N ILE A 47 -4.93 0.93 19.23
CA ILE A 47 -4.33 1.62 20.37
C ILE A 47 -5.28 1.61 21.58
N THR A 48 -6.59 1.83 21.36
CA THR A 48 -7.58 1.88 22.46
C THR A 48 -7.75 0.56 23.22
N ILE A 49 -7.34 -0.56 22.64
CA ILE A 49 -7.34 -1.86 23.32
C ILE A 49 -6.21 -1.94 24.37
N GLY A 50 -5.10 -1.24 24.15
CA GLY A 50 -3.90 -1.31 24.98
C GLY A 50 -3.94 -0.37 26.19
N THR A 51 -4.90 -0.53 27.10
CA THR A 51 -4.87 0.21 28.38
C THR A 51 -3.70 -0.23 29.24
N GLN A 52 -3.28 0.61 30.19
CA GLN A 52 -2.16 0.28 31.07
C GLN A 52 -2.41 -1.03 31.83
N ASP A 53 -3.57 -1.16 32.47
CA ASP A 53 -3.94 -2.36 33.22
C ASP A 53 -3.96 -3.62 32.33
N ALA A 54 -4.49 -3.51 31.11
CA ALA A 54 -4.55 -4.65 30.18
C ALA A 54 -3.16 -5.12 29.73
N LEU A 55 -2.25 -4.18 29.46
CA LEU A 55 -0.88 -4.47 29.05
C LEU A 55 -0.02 -5.00 30.19
N GLU A 56 -0.28 -4.57 31.43
CA GLU A 56 0.38 -5.11 32.61
C GLU A 56 -0.12 -6.52 32.97
N ALA A 57 -1.42 -6.77 32.78
CA ALA A 57 -2.04 -8.07 33.02
C ALA A 57 -1.71 -9.13 31.95
N ASN A 58 -1.34 -8.72 30.73
CA ASN A 58 -1.11 -9.63 29.61
C ASN A 58 0.08 -9.22 28.73
N ASP A 59 1.18 -9.95 28.86
CA ASP A 59 2.42 -9.73 28.11
C ASP A 59 2.32 -10.11 26.61
N VAL A 60 1.33 -10.93 26.22
CA VAL A 60 1.02 -11.26 24.82
C VAL A 60 0.28 -10.10 24.16
N LEU A 61 -0.60 -9.41 24.89
CA LEU A 61 -1.45 -8.36 24.33
C LEU A 61 -0.62 -7.29 23.62
N GLY A 62 0.39 -6.73 24.29
CA GLY A 62 1.21 -5.69 23.69
C GLY A 62 1.91 -6.13 22.40
N ARG A 63 2.35 -7.39 22.32
CA ARG A 63 2.94 -8.00 21.12
C ARG A 63 1.93 -8.14 19.97
N VAL A 64 0.71 -8.53 20.29
CA VAL A 64 -0.41 -8.60 19.33
C VAL A 64 -0.81 -7.22 18.83
N LEU A 65 -0.79 -6.19 19.69
CA LEU A 65 -1.09 -4.82 19.27
C LEU A 65 -0.02 -4.25 18.32
N ILE A 66 1.26 -4.57 18.52
CA ILE A 66 2.33 -4.25 17.55
C ILE A 66 2.05 -4.91 16.19
N LEU A 67 1.63 -6.18 16.19
CA LEU A 67 1.22 -6.87 14.96
C LEU A 67 0.05 -6.15 14.28
N GLY A 68 -0.95 -5.74 15.07
CA GLY A 68 -2.07 -4.93 14.61
C GLY A 68 -1.62 -3.65 13.92
N LEU A 69 -0.77 -2.85 14.57
CA LEU A 69 -0.25 -1.58 14.02
C LEU A 69 0.50 -1.78 12.69
N VAL A 70 1.39 -2.77 12.62
CA VAL A 70 2.14 -3.07 11.39
C VAL A 70 1.21 -3.52 10.26
N SER A 71 0.20 -4.35 10.58
CA SER A 71 -0.82 -4.74 9.61
C SER A 71 -1.55 -3.54 9.01
N GLY A 72 -1.85 -2.52 9.83
CA GLY A 72 -2.46 -1.28 9.37
C GLY A 72 -1.56 -0.52 8.39
N VAL A 73 -0.27 -0.40 8.68
CA VAL A 73 0.70 0.28 7.80
C VAL A 73 0.88 -0.48 6.48
N GLU A 74 0.99 -1.81 6.52
CA GLU A 74 1.10 -2.59 5.29
C GLU A 74 -0.16 -2.47 4.42
N GLN A 75 -1.35 -2.43 5.02
CA GLN A 75 -2.60 -2.20 4.29
C GLN A 75 -2.65 -0.79 3.68
N PHE A 76 -2.17 0.23 4.42
CA PHE A 76 -1.99 1.58 3.86
C PHE A 76 -1.10 1.55 2.62
N PHE A 77 0.08 0.90 2.67
CA PHE A 77 0.97 0.79 1.51
C PHE A 77 0.28 0.13 0.31
N ARG A 78 -0.41 -1.00 0.51
CA ARG A 78 -1.15 -1.68 -0.56
C ARG A 78 -2.21 -0.77 -1.18
N SER A 79 -3.03 -0.14 -0.34
CA SER A 79 -4.14 0.71 -0.77
C SER A 79 -3.64 1.97 -1.49
N VAL A 80 -2.68 2.70 -0.92
CA VAL A 80 -2.18 3.94 -1.51
C VAL A 80 -1.44 3.68 -2.82
N LEU A 81 -0.63 2.62 -2.91
CA LEU A 81 0.07 2.29 -4.16
C LEU A 81 -0.92 1.83 -5.24
N ALA A 82 -1.86 0.94 -4.92
CA ALA A 82 -2.90 0.46 -5.84
C ALA A 82 -3.74 1.62 -6.40
N ARG A 83 -4.24 2.49 -5.53
CA ARG A 83 -5.07 3.64 -5.94
C ARG A 83 -4.25 4.72 -6.64
N THR A 84 -2.95 4.85 -6.36
CA THR A 84 -2.07 5.74 -7.14
C THR A 84 -1.95 5.29 -8.60
N ILE A 85 -1.89 3.98 -8.87
CA ILE A 85 -1.89 3.43 -10.25
C ILE A 85 -3.18 3.82 -10.98
N GLN A 86 -4.30 3.91 -10.26
CA GLN A 86 -5.57 4.33 -10.84
C GLN A 86 -5.62 5.84 -11.09
N VAL A 87 -5.13 6.66 -10.17
CA VAL A 87 -5.24 8.12 -10.30
C VAL A 87 -4.16 8.70 -11.23
N CYS A 88 -2.95 8.14 -11.24
CA CYS A 88 -1.82 8.67 -12.00
C CYS A 88 -1.61 7.92 -13.33
N PRO A 89 -1.87 8.56 -14.50
CA PRO A 89 -1.67 7.92 -15.80
C PRO A 89 -0.23 7.45 -16.04
N LEU A 90 0.75 8.21 -15.53
CA LEU A 90 2.17 7.89 -15.66
C LEU A 90 2.56 6.64 -14.84
N SER A 91 2.00 6.49 -13.64
CA SER A 91 2.18 5.29 -12.83
C SER A 91 1.46 4.10 -13.46
N ARG A 92 0.25 4.31 -14.01
CA ARG A 92 -0.50 3.28 -14.72
C ARG A 92 0.25 2.72 -15.91
N ALA A 93 0.79 3.61 -16.75
CA ALA A 93 1.59 3.21 -17.91
C ALA A 93 2.83 2.41 -17.49
N HIS A 94 3.51 2.83 -16.40
CA HIS A 94 4.66 2.09 -15.88
C HIS A 94 4.30 0.72 -15.30
N ALA A 95 3.15 0.60 -14.66
CA ALA A 95 2.67 -0.64 -14.07
C ALA A 95 2.13 -1.64 -15.10
N ALA A 96 1.93 -1.24 -16.37
CA ALA A 96 1.24 -2.05 -17.38
C ALA A 96 1.91 -3.39 -17.66
N ASP A 97 3.24 -3.46 -17.58
CA ASP A 97 4.02 -4.69 -17.81
C ASP A 97 4.22 -5.53 -16.54
N GLN A 98 3.63 -5.14 -15.41
CA GLN A 98 3.76 -5.87 -14.16
C GLN A 98 2.86 -7.10 -14.15
N LEU A 99 3.44 -8.24 -13.76
CA LEU A 99 2.72 -9.49 -13.68
C LEU A 99 1.83 -9.54 -12.44
N VAL A 100 0.58 -9.96 -12.64
CA VAL A 100 -0.35 -10.35 -11.59
C VAL A 100 -0.60 -11.85 -11.65
N ALA A 101 -0.80 -12.49 -10.50
CA ALA A 101 -1.22 -13.89 -10.48
C ALA A 101 -2.61 -14.02 -11.13
N PHE A 102 -2.82 -15.07 -11.92
CA PHE A 102 -4.09 -15.25 -12.62
C PHE A 102 -5.28 -15.33 -11.64
N GLY A 103 -5.12 -16.02 -10.49
CA GLY A 103 -6.15 -16.08 -9.46
C GLY A 103 -6.50 -14.72 -8.81
N ALA A 104 -5.60 -13.73 -8.88
CA ALA A 104 -5.89 -12.38 -8.40
C ALA A 104 -6.94 -11.69 -9.29
N VAL A 105 -7.04 -12.05 -10.57
CA VAL A 105 -8.06 -11.54 -11.50
C VAL A 105 -9.45 -12.08 -11.15
N ASP A 106 -9.52 -13.33 -10.68
CA ASP A 106 -10.79 -13.94 -10.25
C ASP A 106 -11.22 -13.42 -8.86
N TYR A 107 -10.25 -13.14 -7.98
CA TYR A 107 -10.50 -12.72 -6.61
C TYR A 107 -10.80 -11.22 -6.48
N TYR A 108 -9.98 -10.35 -7.09
CA TYR A 108 -10.16 -8.90 -7.03
C TYR A 108 -11.00 -8.41 -8.22
N GLN A 109 -11.92 -7.48 -7.96
CA GLN A 109 -12.83 -6.96 -8.99
C GLN A 109 -12.68 -5.45 -9.20
N GLY A 110 -12.81 -5.00 -10.45
CA GLY A 110 -12.86 -3.59 -10.82
C GLY A 110 -11.67 -2.78 -10.29
N GLU A 111 -11.96 -1.82 -9.41
CA GLU A 111 -10.98 -0.92 -8.78
C GLU A 111 -10.09 -1.63 -7.74
N GLU A 112 -10.28 -2.90 -7.44
CA GLU A 112 -9.40 -3.61 -6.51
C GLU A 112 -8.32 -4.43 -7.23
N LEU A 113 -8.40 -4.60 -8.55
CA LEU A 113 -7.45 -5.40 -9.33
C LEU A 113 -5.97 -5.02 -9.09
N PRO A 114 -5.59 -3.74 -8.95
CA PRO A 114 -4.20 -3.39 -8.68
C PRO A 114 -3.66 -3.90 -7.33
N LEU A 115 -4.52 -4.34 -6.40
CA LEU A 115 -4.08 -5.02 -5.16
C LEU A 115 -3.37 -6.33 -5.46
N GLY A 116 -3.71 -7.00 -6.57
CA GLY A 116 -3.05 -8.22 -7.04
C GLY A 116 -1.55 -8.06 -7.29
N LEU A 117 -1.07 -6.83 -7.56
CA LEU A 117 0.36 -6.53 -7.72
C LEU A 117 1.15 -6.67 -6.42
N PHE A 118 0.46 -6.71 -5.28
CA PHE A 118 1.05 -6.75 -3.94
C PHE A 118 0.80 -8.07 -3.22
N GLU A 119 0.18 -9.06 -3.87
CA GLU A 119 0.12 -10.42 -3.34
C GLU A 119 1.53 -10.97 -3.10
N GLY A 120 1.73 -11.62 -1.96
CA GLY A 120 3.05 -12.12 -1.54
C GLY A 120 4.08 -11.04 -1.20
N THR A 121 3.71 -9.75 -1.25
CA THR A 121 4.61 -8.64 -0.90
C THR A 121 4.46 -8.29 0.58
N SER A 122 5.57 -8.28 1.33
CA SER A 122 5.62 -7.79 2.70
C SER A 122 6.32 -6.44 2.77
N PHE A 123 5.60 -5.39 3.18
CA PHE A 123 6.17 -4.05 3.36
C PHE A 123 6.91 -3.92 4.70
N ALA A 124 7.76 -4.90 5.03
CA ALA A 124 8.42 -4.99 6.33
C ALA A 124 9.87 -4.45 6.35
N SER A 125 10.40 -4.03 5.20
CA SER A 125 11.76 -3.50 5.09
C SER A 125 11.82 -2.26 4.22
N ARG A 126 12.83 -1.42 4.45
CA ARG A 126 13.08 -0.23 3.63
C ARG A 126 13.31 -0.60 2.18
N THR A 127 14.11 -1.64 1.94
CA THR A 127 14.44 -2.11 0.60
C THR A 127 13.18 -2.50 -0.17
N GLU A 128 12.28 -3.27 0.46
CA GLU A 128 11.05 -3.71 -0.20
C GLU A 128 10.11 -2.53 -0.46
N ILE A 129 9.90 -1.64 0.51
CA ILE A 129 9.06 -0.45 0.35
C ILE A 129 9.56 0.41 -0.82
N LYS A 130 10.87 0.71 -0.86
CA LYS A 130 11.47 1.50 -1.95
C LYS A 130 11.37 0.80 -3.29
N SER A 131 11.78 -0.46 -3.35
CA SER A 131 11.79 -1.26 -4.58
C SER A 131 10.39 -1.38 -5.18
N ARG A 132 9.38 -1.67 -4.36
CA ARG A 132 8.00 -1.79 -4.81
C ARG A 132 7.43 -0.47 -5.28
N THR A 133 7.68 0.62 -4.53
CA THR A 133 7.26 1.97 -4.94
C THR A 133 7.82 2.34 -6.30
N LYS A 134 9.12 2.09 -6.52
CA LYS A 134 9.77 2.34 -7.80
C LYS A 134 9.19 1.46 -8.91
N LYS A 135 9.09 0.15 -8.67
CA LYS A 135 8.62 -0.84 -9.64
C LYS A 135 7.19 -0.62 -10.12
N VAL A 136 6.28 -0.16 -9.25
CA VAL A 136 4.86 -0.01 -9.61
C VAL A 136 4.48 1.43 -9.96
N LEU A 137 5.17 2.44 -9.42
CA LEU A 137 4.82 3.85 -9.66
C LEU A 137 5.85 4.62 -10.48
N ASN A 138 7.05 4.10 -10.70
CA ASN A 138 8.21 4.86 -11.19
C ASN A 138 8.58 6.05 -10.30
N VAL A 139 8.51 5.87 -8.97
CA VAL A 139 8.85 6.91 -7.98
C VAL A 139 9.98 6.42 -7.10
N ASP A 140 11.06 7.20 -7.01
CA ASP A 140 12.21 6.91 -6.17
C ASP A 140 12.10 7.64 -4.83
N VAL A 141 12.19 6.90 -3.73
CA VAL A 141 12.26 7.47 -2.38
C VAL A 141 13.69 7.95 -2.12
N PRO A 142 13.97 9.26 -2.06
CA PRO A 142 15.33 9.78 -1.95
C PRO A 142 15.98 9.35 -0.63
N ASP A 143 17.26 8.96 -0.66
CA ASP A 143 18.01 8.71 0.56
C ASP A 143 18.21 10.01 1.36
N GLY A 144 18.24 9.90 2.69
CA GLY A 144 18.35 11.06 3.59
C GLY A 144 17.10 11.93 3.71
N SER A 145 16.04 11.66 2.93
CA SER A 145 14.76 12.37 3.05
C SER A 145 14.00 12.03 4.33
N SER A 146 13.05 12.89 4.71
CA SER A 146 12.17 12.65 5.86
C SER A 146 11.38 11.35 5.74
N VAL A 147 10.89 11.01 4.54
CA VAL A 147 10.19 9.75 4.27
C VAL A 147 11.12 8.54 4.40
N ALA A 148 12.37 8.63 3.96
CA ALA A 148 13.34 7.54 4.13
C ALA A 148 13.67 7.29 5.62
N THR A 149 13.74 8.36 6.42
CA THR A 149 13.90 8.25 7.87
C THR A 149 12.68 7.61 8.54
N ALA A 150 11.46 8.03 8.18
CA ALA A 150 10.24 7.45 8.74
C ALA A 150 10.11 5.96 8.39
N ILE A 151 10.48 5.56 7.17
CA ILE A 151 10.54 4.14 6.76
C ILE A 151 11.54 3.35 7.64
N ALA A 152 12.69 3.95 7.99
CA ALA A 152 13.68 3.31 8.86
C ALA A 152 13.17 3.07 10.29
N GLU A 153 12.45 4.04 10.84
CA GLU A 153 11.82 3.90 12.16
C GLU A 153 10.75 2.81 12.15
N PHE A 154 9.91 2.79 11.10
CA PHE A 154 8.90 1.75 10.92
C PHE A 154 9.50 0.35 10.72
N GLU A 155 10.62 0.23 10.00
CA GLU A 155 11.34 -1.04 9.85
C GLU A 155 11.79 -1.60 11.22
N SER A 156 12.12 -0.73 12.19
CA SER A 156 12.42 -1.16 13.56
C SER A 156 11.18 -1.77 14.23
N VAL A 157 9.98 -1.20 14.02
CA VAL A 157 8.71 -1.79 14.49
C VAL A 157 8.44 -3.12 13.80
N CYS A 158 8.80 -3.28 12.52
CA CYS A 158 8.69 -4.55 11.80
C CYS A 158 9.60 -5.64 12.39
N GLN A 159 10.79 -5.28 12.87
CA GLN A 159 11.66 -6.22 13.60
C GLN A 159 11.04 -6.66 14.93
N LEU A 160 10.42 -5.72 15.66
CA LEU A 160 9.66 -6.06 16.87
C LEU A 160 8.48 -6.98 16.57
N ARG A 161 7.72 -6.71 15.49
CA ARG A 161 6.65 -7.59 15.01
C ARG A 161 7.16 -8.99 14.70
N HIS A 162 8.29 -9.11 14.01
CA HIS A 162 8.86 -10.41 13.68
C HIS A 162 9.15 -11.23 14.95
N ALA A 163 9.75 -10.61 15.97
CA ALA A 163 9.93 -11.27 17.27
C ALA A 163 8.63 -11.47 18.06
N ALA A 164 7.63 -10.61 17.92
CA ALA A 164 6.32 -10.78 18.56
C ALA A 164 5.57 -11.99 18.00
N ALA A 165 5.59 -12.17 16.67
CA ALA A 165 4.89 -13.24 15.97
C ALA A 165 5.62 -14.58 16.03
N HIS A 166 6.96 -14.56 16.07
CA HIS A 166 7.79 -15.77 16.08
C HIS A 166 8.49 -15.96 17.43
N SER A 167 8.82 -17.21 17.78
CA SER A 167 9.58 -17.51 19.02
C SER A 167 8.96 -16.96 20.31
N ARG A 168 7.63 -16.77 20.32
CA ARG A 168 6.87 -16.27 21.48
C ARG A 168 7.49 -14.99 22.05
N GLY A 169 7.84 -13.98 21.25
CA GLY A 169 8.38 -12.70 21.74
C GLY A 169 9.89 -12.66 21.91
N GLU A 170 10.61 -13.77 21.77
CA GLU A 170 12.06 -13.76 21.92
C GLU A 170 12.77 -13.16 20.71
N LEU A 171 13.77 -12.34 20.99
CA LEU A 171 14.63 -11.75 19.97
C LEU A 171 15.69 -12.75 19.52
N SER A 172 15.71 -13.03 18.22
CA SER A 172 16.85 -13.70 17.59
C SER A 172 18.08 -12.80 17.61
N ALA A 173 19.27 -13.38 17.47
CA ALA A 173 20.51 -12.60 17.31
C ALA A 173 20.43 -11.62 16.11
N GLY A 174 19.74 -12.01 15.03
CA GLY A 174 19.51 -11.16 13.87
C GLY A 174 18.64 -9.95 14.21
N ASN A 175 17.51 -10.16 14.89
CA ASN A 175 16.59 -9.08 15.27
C ASN A 175 17.26 -8.12 16.26
N ALA A 176 17.97 -8.65 17.27
CA ALA A 176 18.68 -7.85 18.25
C ALA A 176 19.74 -6.95 17.58
N ARG A 177 20.49 -7.49 16.61
CA ARG A 177 21.45 -6.70 15.81
C ARG A 177 20.76 -5.64 14.96
N ALA A 178 19.65 -5.98 14.30
CA ALA A 178 18.89 -5.02 13.49
C ALA A 178 18.32 -3.87 14.32
N LEU A 179 17.89 -4.16 15.55
CA LEU A 179 17.43 -3.20 16.55
C LEU A 179 18.58 -2.47 17.29
N LYS A 180 19.83 -2.76 16.94
CA LYS A 180 21.04 -2.17 17.56
C LYS A 180 21.09 -2.36 19.09
N LEU A 181 20.61 -3.50 19.57
CA LEU A 181 20.69 -3.87 20.98
C LEU A 181 22.06 -4.48 21.26
N ASP A 182 22.72 -3.98 22.30
CA ASP A 182 24.08 -4.36 22.74
C ASP A 182 24.10 -5.32 23.93
N GLY A 183 22.91 -5.74 24.39
CA GLY A 183 22.74 -6.62 25.55
C GLY A 183 23.35 -8.01 25.34
N LYS A 184 23.99 -8.52 26.39
CA LYS A 184 24.40 -9.93 26.49
C LYS A 184 23.21 -10.77 26.97
N GLY A 185 22.87 -11.84 26.24
CA GLY A 185 21.83 -12.81 26.62
C GLY A 185 20.56 -12.77 25.76
N ARG A 186 19.65 -13.73 25.98
CA ARG A 186 18.35 -13.78 25.29
C ARG A 186 17.46 -12.66 25.79
N GLN A 187 16.91 -11.87 24.87
CA GLN A 187 16.00 -10.77 25.16
C GLN A 187 14.59 -11.07 24.64
N HIS A 188 13.60 -10.39 25.20
CA HIS A 188 12.20 -10.58 24.87
C HIS A 188 11.52 -9.24 24.61
N VAL A 189 10.64 -9.20 23.63
CA VAL A 189 9.82 -8.02 23.30
C VAL A 189 8.78 -7.84 24.40
N ARG A 190 8.98 -6.79 25.20
CA ARG A 190 8.00 -6.34 26.20
C ARG A 190 7.43 -5.00 25.75
N VAL A 191 6.11 -4.90 25.69
CA VAL A 191 5.41 -3.71 25.23
C VAL A 191 4.47 -3.26 26.35
N ARG A 192 4.80 -2.14 27.01
CA ARG A 192 3.87 -1.45 27.91
C ARG A 192 3.27 -0.26 27.17
N LEU A 193 2.45 0.53 27.86
CA LEU A 193 1.73 1.64 27.26
C LEU A 193 2.66 2.64 26.54
N ALA A 194 3.79 2.97 27.16
CA ALA A 194 4.78 3.89 26.57
C ALA A 194 5.38 3.32 25.26
N GLU A 195 5.77 2.05 25.26
CA GLU A 195 6.32 1.40 24.06
C GLU A 195 5.28 1.23 22.96
N LEU A 196 4.02 0.93 23.32
CA LEU A 196 2.91 0.85 22.38
C LEU A 196 2.69 2.21 21.68
N HIS A 197 2.64 3.30 22.44
CA HIS A 197 2.51 4.65 21.89
C HIS A 197 3.72 5.04 21.02
N ALA A 198 4.93 4.66 21.41
CA ALA A 198 6.13 4.91 20.60
C ALA A 198 6.06 4.18 19.24
N ALA A 199 5.67 2.90 19.24
CA ALA A 199 5.48 2.11 18.03
C ALA A 199 4.34 2.67 17.14
N ALA A 200 3.23 3.06 17.76
CA ALA A 200 2.11 3.70 17.06
C ALA A 200 2.56 5.01 16.39
N LYS A 201 3.34 5.83 17.08
CA LYS A 201 3.89 7.07 16.53
C LYS A 201 4.81 6.83 15.35
N ALA A 202 5.70 5.83 15.42
CA ALA A 202 6.55 5.45 14.29
C ALA A 202 5.72 4.99 13.08
N CYS A 203 4.67 4.20 13.30
CA CYS A 203 3.73 3.77 12.26
C CYS A 203 2.98 4.97 11.63
N GLN A 204 2.50 5.90 12.46
CA GLN A 204 1.79 7.09 11.99
C GLN A 204 2.71 8.04 11.22
N ASN A 205 3.96 8.20 11.66
CA ASN A 205 4.96 9.01 10.98
C ASN A 205 5.25 8.48 9.58
N VAL A 206 5.44 7.17 9.40
CA VAL A 206 5.71 6.61 8.06
C VAL A 206 4.50 6.77 7.13
N VAL A 207 3.28 6.57 7.63
CA VAL A 207 2.06 6.77 6.84
C VAL A 207 1.94 8.22 6.37
N ARG A 208 2.08 9.19 7.28
CA ARG A 208 2.03 10.62 6.94
C ARG A 208 3.13 11.01 5.95
N ALA A 209 4.37 10.66 6.27
CA ALA A 209 5.52 11.03 5.45
C ALA A 209 5.42 10.44 4.05
N PHE A 210 5.01 9.18 3.94
CA PHE A 210 4.88 8.50 2.65
C PHE A 210 3.69 9.00 1.84
N ASN A 211 2.54 9.27 2.49
CA ASN A 211 1.36 9.83 1.84
C ASN A 211 1.68 11.21 1.22
N SER A 212 2.28 12.11 1.99
CA SER A 212 2.68 13.44 1.52
C SER A 212 3.73 13.36 0.41
N PHE A 213 4.72 12.46 0.57
CA PHE A 213 5.74 12.22 -0.45
C PHE A 213 5.15 11.75 -1.78
N LEU A 214 4.18 10.82 -1.76
CA LEU A 214 3.53 10.34 -2.97
C LEU A 214 2.67 11.42 -3.63
N PHE A 215 1.89 12.17 -2.84
CA PHE A 215 1.13 13.31 -3.38
C PHE A 215 2.04 14.29 -4.11
N GLU A 216 3.12 14.72 -3.46
CA GLU A 216 4.09 15.65 -4.04
C GLU A 216 4.72 15.07 -5.31
N SER A 217 5.17 13.81 -5.26
CA SER A 217 5.81 13.13 -6.40
C SER A 217 4.86 13.00 -7.60
N VAL A 218 3.58 12.69 -7.36
CA VAL A 218 2.56 12.57 -8.40
C VAL A 218 2.30 13.93 -9.06
N VAL A 219 2.05 14.97 -8.26
CA VAL A 219 1.74 16.31 -8.80
C VAL A 219 2.96 16.92 -9.51
N LEU A 220 4.17 16.75 -8.97
CA LEU A 220 5.41 17.18 -9.62
C LEU A 220 5.59 16.53 -11.00
N ARG A 221 5.34 15.22 -11.10
CA ARG A 221 5.44 14.49 -12.37
C ARG A 221 4.37 14.92 -13.35
N TRP A 222 3.15 15.17 -12.89
CA TRP A 222 2.09 15.71 -13.75
C TRP A 222 2.46 17.07 -14.33
N ALA A 223 3.09 17.96 -13.54
CA ALA A 223 3.54 19.25 -14.06
C ALA A 223 4.69 19.09 -15.08
N LYS A 224 5.62 18.17 -14.82
CA LYS A 224 6.76 17.90 -15.71
C LYS A 224 6.33 17.34 -17.06
N ASP A 225 5.37 16.41 -17.06
CA ASP A 225 4.83 15.79 -18.28
C ASP A 225 3.61 16.55 -18.85
N GLU A 226 3.41 17.80 -18.40
CA GLU A 226 2.38 18.72 -18.90
C GLU A 226 0.94 18.15 -18.81
N LEU A 227 0.70 17.22 -17.89
CA LEU A 227 -0.63 16.72 -17.53
C LEU A 227 -1.42 17.72 -16.68
N ILE A 228 -0.73 18.67 -16.06
CA ILE A 228 -1.34 19.86 -15.45
C ILE A 228 -0.65 21.10 -16.01
N VAL A 229 -1.43 22.14 -16.32
CA VAL A 229 -0.98 23.34 -17.03
C VAL A 229 -0.89 24.58 -16.14
N GLY A 230 -1.18 24.46 -14.85
CA GLY A 230 -1.14 25.56 -13.90
C GLY A 230 -2.40 26.44 -13.92
N ARG A 231 -3.51 25.95 -14.50
CA ARG A 231 -4.83 26.59 -14.44
C ARG A 231 -5.84 25.66 -13.80
N TRP A 232 -6.49 26.13 -12.73
CA TRP A 232 -7.43 25.33 -11.95
C TRP A 232 -8.54 24.73 -12.81
N GLU A 233 -9.14 25.51 -13.71
CA GLU A 233 -10.26 25.07 -14.55
C GLU A 233 -9.88 23.88 -15.44
N ALA A 234 -8.63 23.82 -15.91
CA ALA A 234 -8.12 22.74 -16.75
C ALA A 234 -7.67 21.52 -15.93
N ASP A 235 -7.15 21.75 -14.72
CA ASP A 235 -6.46 20.72 -13.93
C ASP A 235 -7.35 20.12 -12.83
N ARG A 236 -8.48 20.77 -12.52
CA ARG A 236 -9.41 20.45 -11.42
C ARG A 236 -9.71 18.96 -11.32
N GLY A 237 -10.20 18.34 -12.40
CA GLY A 237 -10.65 16.95 -12.34
C GLY A 237 -9.54 15.98 -11.93
N ARG A 238 -8.30 16.23 -12.38
CA ARG A 238 -7.15 15.38 -12.05
C ARG A 238 -6.62 15.69 -10.64
N PHE A 239 -6.59 16.96 -10.24
CA PHE A 239 -6.15 17.35 -8.91
C PHE A 239 -7.13 16.91 -7.81
N GLU A 240 -8.44 17.02 -8.05
CA GLU A 240 -9.48 16.51 -7.13
C GLU A 240 -9.38 14.99 -6.95
N GLN A 241 -9.03 14.22 -7.98
CA GLN A 241 -8.75 12.78 -7.83
C GLN A 241 -7.53 12.52 -6.94
N ALA A 242 -6.47 13.33 -7.05
CA ALA A 242 -5.33 13.24 -6.14
C ALA A 242 -5.72 13.61 -4.71
N LEU A 243 -6.51 14.66 -4.51
CA LEU A 243 -7.02 15.03 -3.19
C LEU A 243 -7.89 13.92 -2.59
N ALA A 244 -8.80 13.33 -3.36
CA ALA A 244 -9.63 12.20 -2.89
C ALA A 244 -8.79 10.98 -2.46
N LEU A 245 -7.58 10.81 -2.99
CA LEU A 245 -6.66 9.75 -2.62
C LEU A 245 -5.77 10.12 -1.42
N PHE A 246 -5.17 11.31 -1.40
CA PHE A 246 -4.11 11.64 -0.45
C PHE A 246 -4.55 12.58 0.68
N TYR A 247 -5.70 13.26 0.57
CA TYR A 247 -6.15 14.18 1.59
C TYR A 247 -6.63 13.43 2.84
N SER A 248 -6.15 13.87 3.99
CA SER A 248 -6.50 13.34 5.31
C SER A 248 -7.54 14.27 5.94
N ARG A 249 -8.79 13.81 6.05
CA ARG A 249 -9.83 14.58 6.72
C ARG A 249 -9.60 14.64 8.22
N GLU A 250 -9.00 13.61 8.80
CA GLU A 250 -8.68 13.64 10.22
C GLU A 250 -7.60 14.69 10.57
N ASP A 251 -6.62 14.92 9.68
CA ASP A 251 -5.58 15.92 9.93
C ASP A 251 -6.01 17.35 9.59
N MET A 252 -6.82 17.51 8.53
CA MET A 252 -7.08 18.81 7.91
C MET A 252 -8.54 19.29 8.04
N GLY A 253 -9.45 18.42 8.51
CA GLY A 253 -10.90 18.67 8.50
C GLY A 253 -11.53 18.41 7.14
N ASP A 254 -12.75 18.91 6.94
CA ASP A 254 -13.42 18.80 5.64
C ASP A 254 -12.74 19.67 4.58
N LEU A 255 -12.61 19.12 3.37
CA LEU A 255 -12.00 19.81 2.24
C LEU A 255 -12.90 20.98 1.78
N SER A 256 -12.56 22.19 2.23
CA SER A 256 -13.33 23.41 1.96
C SER A 256 -12.79 24.25 0.80
N ASP A 257 -11.48 24.19 0.52
CA ASP A 257 -10.83 24.98 -0.53
C ASP A 257 -9.84 24.15 -1.39
N PRO A 258 -10.33 23.30 -2.30
CA PRO A 258 -9.48 22.57 -3.24
C PRO A 258 -8.63 23.48 -4.15
N ALA A 259 -9.18 24.63 -4.54
CA ALA A 259 -8.54 25.57 -5.46
C ALA A 259 -7.34 26.26 -4.79
N GLY A 260 -7.46 26.68 -3.54
CA GLY A 260 -6.35 27.24 -2.77
C GLY A 260 -5.22 26.23 -2.55
N LEU A 261 -5.55 24.96 -2.25
CA LEU A 261 -4.55 23.90 -2.17
C LEU A 261 -3.83 23.67 -3.50
N TYR A 262 -4.57 23.70 -4.61
CA TYR A 262 -4.00 23.61 -5.94
C TYR A 262 -3.06 24.79 -6.23
N SER A 263 -3.47 26.02 -5.97
CA SER A 263 -2.64 27.21 -6.15
C SER A 263 -1.35 27.14 -5.33
N ALA A 264 -1.43 26.67 -4.08
CA ALA A 264 -0.26 26.47 -3.22
C ALA A 264 0.70 25.39 -3.77
N ALA A 265 0.16 24.27 -4.27
CA ALA A 265 0.95 23.22 -4.91
C ALA A 265 1.63 23.71 -6.19
N VAL A 266 0.88 24.33 -7.10
CA VAL A 266 1.42 24.82 -8.38
C VAL A 266 2.50 25.87 -8.18
N THR A 267 2.33 26.81 -7.24
CA THR A 267 3.32 27.85 -6.93
C THR A 267 4.67 27.26 -6.49
N ARG A 268 4.66 26.09 -5.84
CA ARG A 268 5.89 25.38 -5.43
C ARG A 268 6.56 24.61 -6.58
N ILE A 269 5.76 24.15 -7.55
CA ILE A 269 6.17 23.17 -8.56
C ILE A 269 6.55 23.84 -9.89
N ILE A 270 5.80 24.87 -10.26
CA ILE A 270 6.05 25.69 -11.44
C ILE A 270 6.62 26.98 -10.88
N PRO A 271 7.96 27.17 -10.86
CA PRO A 271 8.51 28.49 -10.62
C PRO A 271 7.80 29.45 -11.59
N LEU A 272 7.43 30.62 -11.10
CA LEU A 272 6.95 31.75 -11.90
C LEU A 272 8.07 32.27 -12.83
N ASP A 273 8.74 31.40 -13.57
CA ASP A 273 9.61 31.79 -14.65
C ASP A 273 8.73 32.21 -15.81
N GLY A 274 8.46 33.52 -15.86
CA GLY A 274 7.88 34.24 -16.99
C GLY A 274 8.73 34.19 -18.27
N LYS A 275 9.43 33.09 -18.53
CA LYS A 275 10.18 32.77 -19.74
C LYS A 275 10.16 31.26 -20.01
N ARG A 276 8.99 30.67 -20.26
CA ARG A 276 8.96 29.49 -21.15
C ARG A 276 9.26 29.99 -22.56
N ALA A 277 10.53 29.88 -22.95
CA ALA A 277 10.96 30.05 -24.33
C ALA A 277 10.07 29.18 -25.22
N ARG A 278 9.46 29.81 -26.24
CA ARG A 278 8.90 29.07 -27.37
C ARG A 278 10.08 28.32 -28.00
N GLY A 279 10.17 27.02 -27.76
CA GLY A 279 11.01 26.13 -28.56
C GLY A 279 10.51 26.13 -30.01
N PRO A 280 11.41 26.02 -31.00
CA PRO A 280 11.05 26.17 -32.40
C PRO A 280 10.29 24.92 -32.90
N GLY A 281 9.20 25.17 -33.62
CA GLY A 281 8.64 24.27 -34.63
C GLY A 281 8.23 22.87 -34.18
N ALA A 282 6.95 22.70 -33.87
CA ALA A 282 6.32 21.41 -34.10
C ALA A 282 6.49 21.04 -35.59
N PRO A 283 6.97 19.83 -35.95
CA PRO A 283 6.88 19.36 -37.31
C PRO A 283 5.42 19.20 -37.69
N ALA A 284 5.08 19.66 -38.90
CA ALA A 284 3.75 19.58 -39.47
C ALA A 284 3.17 18.16 -39.38
N ALA A 285 1.89 18.08 -39.05
CA ALA A 285 1.13 16.84 -39.10
C ALA A 285 1.26 16.18 -40.49
N PRO A 286 1.47 14.86 -40.57
CA PRO A 286 1.40 14.16 -41.84
C PRO A 286 -0.03 14.28 -42.38
N THR A 287 -0.12 14.80 -43.61
CA THR A 287 -1.33 14.86 -44.43
C THR A 287 -2.00 13.49 -44.49
N ALA A 288 -3.32 13.49 -44.27
CA ALA A 288 -4.19 12.33 -44.43
C ALA A 288 -3.97 11.68 -45.81
N GLY A 289 -3.50 10.43 -45.80
CA GLY A 289 -3.55 9.55 -46.97
C GLY A 289 -4.99 9.12 -47.26
N PRO A 290 -5.30 8.76 -48.52
CA PRO A 290 -6.65 8.48 -48.96
C PRO A 290 -7.23 7.24 -48.27
N ALA A 291 -8.55 7.28 -48.06
CA ALA A 291 -9.34 6.21 -47.46
C ALA A 291 -9.16 4.88 -48.20
N PRO A 292 -9.06 3.73 -47.49
CA PRO A 292 -9.09 2.44 -48.13
C PRO A 292 -10.49 2.13 -48.65
N ASP A 293 -10.53 1.69 -49.91
CA ASP A 293 -11.71 1.20 -50.63
C ASP A 293 -12.50 0.17 -49.83
N THR A 294 -13.81 0.35 -49.89
CA THR A 294 -14.85 -0.60 -49.49
C THR A 294 -14.66 -1.93 -50.22
N LEU A 295 -14.23 -2.97 -49.48
CA LEU A 295 -14.37 -4.35 -49.93
C LEU A 295 -15.79 -4.83 -49.63
N GLU A 296 -16.49 -5.20 -50.70
CA GLU A 296 -17.83 -5.76 -50.72
C GLU A 296 -17.97 -6.98 -49.80
N SER A 297 -19.07 -6.99 -49.05
CA SER A 297 -19.56 -8.14 -48.31
C SER A 297 -20.30 -9.07 -49.27
N GLY A 298 -19.68 -10.20 -49.61
CA GLY A 298 -20.37 -11.32 -50.26
C GLY A 298 -21.34 -12.04 -49.30
N PRO A 299 -22.47 -12.58 -49.77
CA PRO A 299 -23.49 -13.16 -48.91
C PRO A 299 -23.05 -14.51 -48.31
N ALA A 300 -23.36 -14.69 -47.02
CA ALA A 300 -23.12 -15.90 -46.27
C ALA A 300 -24.00 -17.07 -46.78
N GLN A 301 -23.36 -18.18 -47.16
CA GLN A 301 -24.03 -19.47 -47.36
C GLN A 301 -24.31 -20.14 -46.00
N ALA A 302 -25.54 -20.63 -45.85
CA ALA A 302 -26.01 -21.36 -44.67
C ALA A 302 -25.37 -22.76 -44.58
N PRO A 303 -25.07 -23.27 -43.36
CA PRO A 303 -24.62 -24.64 -43.20
C PRO A 303 -25.79 -25.62 -43.27
N GLY A 304 -25.69 -26.57 -44.19
CA GLY A 304 -26.59 -27.71 -44.29
C GLY A 304 -26.47 -28.66 -43.10
N ARG A 305 -27.62 -29.17 -42.64
CA ARG A 305 -27.72 -30.38 -41.83
C ARG A 305 -27.15 -31.58 -42.59
N PRO A 306 -26.68 -32.60 -41.86
CA PRO A 306 -27.05 -33.96 -42.20
C PRO A 306 -27.80 -34.62 -41.05
N ASP A 307 -28.95 -35.19 -41.40
CA ASP A 307 -29.63 -36.22 -40.65
C ASP A 307 -28.81 -37.53 -40.72
N SER A 308 -28.65 -38.21 -39.59
CA SER A 308 -28.60 -39.68 -39.37
C SER A 308 -28.02 -39.97 -37.98
#